data_AF-A0A3C1RWC7-F1
#
_entry.id   AF-A0A3C1RWC7-F1
#
_cell.length_a   1.000
_cell.length_b   1.000
_cell.length_c   1.000
_cell.angle_alpha   90.00
_cell.angle_beta   90.00
_cell.angle_gamma   90.00
#
_symmetry.space_group_name_H-M   'P 1'
#
loop_
_entity.id
_entity.type
_entity.pdbx_description
1 polymer ?
#
loop_
_entity_poly.entity_id
_entity_poly.type
_entity_poly.pdbx_seq_one_letter_code
_entity_poly.pdbx_strand_id
1 'polypeptide(L)' 'MFQIPTKNAAILCISRFGQLLIVAHTDRLERLRIISVRKATRQEQRFYEQG' A
#
# COMPACT_ATOMS: atom_id res chain seq x y z
N MET A 1 5.96 -0.38 -11.97
CA MET A 1 5.78 -1.75 -11.47
C MET A 1 6.59 -1.84 -10.18
N PHE A 2 5.96 -1.87 -9.00
CA PHE A 2 6.67 -1.83 -7.71
C PHE A 2 6.04 -2.84 -6.74
N GLN A 3 6.86 -3.70 -6.15
CA GLN A 3 6.46 -4.98 -5.58
C GLN A 3 6.91 -5.12 -4.10
N ILE A 4 5.96 -5.61 -3.27
CA ILE A 4 6.04 -6.41 -2.01
C ILE A 4 6.55 -5.76 -0.69
N PRO A 5 5.83 -6.01 0.45
CA PRO A 5 6.15 -7.14 1.31
C PRO A 5 4.99 -8.15 1.46
N THR A 6 5.36 -9.42 1.62
CA THR A 6 4.60 -10.62 1.28
C THR A 6 3.48 -10.89 2.28
N LYS A 7 2.28 -10.36 2.04
CA LYS A 7 0.98 -10.91 2.50
C LYS A 7 -0.14 -10.55 1.50
N ASN A 8 -0.06 -11.13 0.30
CA ASN A 8 -1.12 -11.36 -0.71
C ASN A 8 -2.13 -10.25 -1.08
N ALA A 9 -1.96 -9.00 -0.65
CA ALA A 9 -3.06 -8.03 -0.69
C ALA A 9 -2.68 -6.57 -0.36
N ALA A 10 -1.48 -6.02 -0.62
CA ALA A 10 -1.17 -4.62 -0.23
C ALA A 10 -0.49 -3.78 -1.35
N ILE A 11 -0.93 -2.53 -1.52
CA ILE A 11 -0.41 -1.52 -2.47
C ILE A 11 -0.03 -0.22 -1.74
N LEU A 12 0.96 0.50 -2.25
CA LEU A 12 1.33 1.84 -1.79
C LEU A 12 0.76 2.92 -2.70
N CYS A 13 0.21 3.96 -2.09
CA CYS A 13 -0.32 5.12 -2.81
C CYS A 13 0.08 6.41 -2.11
N ILE A 14 0.15 7.51 -2.86
CA ILE A 14 0.31 8.85 -2.30
C ILE A 14 -1.07 9.52 -2.31
N SER A 15 -1.50 10.04 -1.16
CA SER A 15 -2.75 10.81 -1.07
C SER A 15 -2.60 12.18 -1.72
N ARG A 16 -3.71 12.86 -2.02
CA ARG A 16 -3.69 14.26 -2.49
C ARG A 16 -2.93 15.21 -1.55
N PHE A 17 -2.79 14.85 -0.28
CA PHE A 17 -2.07 15.62 0.74
C PHE A 17 -0.60 15.21 0.86
N GLY A 18 -0.05 14.44 -0.09
CA GLY A 18 1.34 13.97 -0.06
C GLY A 18 1.63 12.91 0.99
N GLN A 19 0.60 12.26 1.56
CA GLN A 19 0.79 11.24 2.58
C GLN A 19 0.95 9.88 1.92
N LEU A 20 2.01 9.14 2.28
CA LEU A 20 2.16 7.74 1.87
C LEU A 20 1.13 6.89 2.62
N LEU A 21 0.34 6.14 1.86
CA LEU A 21 -0.72 5.26 2.31
C LEU A 21 -0.39 3.82 1.93
N ILE A 22 -0.70 2.90 2.84
CA ILE A 22 -0.71 1.47 2.59
C ILE A 22 -2.17 1.04 2.47
N VAL A 23 -2.50 0.45 1.33
CA VAL A 23 -3.84 0.00 0.97
C VAL A 23 -3.85 -1.52 0.95
N ALA A 24 -4.55 -2.13 1.91
CA ALA A 24 -4.84 -3.54 1.85
C ALA A 24 -6.05 -3.77 0.93
N HIS A 25 -5.89 -4.60 -0.10
CA HIS A 25 -6.88 -4.91 -1.12
C HIS A 25 -6.90 -6.41 -1.39
N THR A 26 -8.07 -6.97 -1.65
CA THR A 26 -8.18 -8.29 -2.26
C THR A 26 -8.77 -8.13 -3.64
N ASP A 27 -8.22 -8.85 -4.60
CA ASP A 27 -8.84 -9.05 -5.90
C ASP A 27 -9.61 -10.37 -5.87
N ARG A 28 -10.92 -10.31 -6.12
CA ARG A 28 -11.77 -11.48 -6.36
C ARG A 28 -12.71 -11.18 -7.50
N LEU A 29 -12.78 -12.08 -8.49
CA LEU A 29 -13.72 -11.98 -9.60
C LEU A 29 -13.66 -10.61 -10.31
N GLU A 30 -12.44 -10.11 -10.56
CA GLU A 30 -12.19 -8.80 -11.21
C GLU A 30 -12.73 -7.60 -10.42
N ARG A 31 -13.07 -7.81 -9.14
CA ARG A 31 -13.49 -6.73 -8.24
C ARG A 31 -12.42 -6.48 -7.21
N LEU A 32 -11.87 -5.27 -7.28
CA LEU A 32 -10.97 -4.73 -6.28
C LEU A 32 -11.76 -4.34 -5.04
N ARG A 33 -11.58 -5.07 -3.94
CA ARG A 33 -12.13 -4.69 -2.63
C ARG A 33 -11.02 -4.14 -1.76
N ILE A 34 -11.12 -2.86 -1.40
CA ILE A 34 -10.28 -2.26 -0.37
C ILE A 34 -10.76 -2.77 0.99
N ILE A 35 -9.84 -3.39 1.73
CA ILE A 35 -10.08 -3.92 3.08
C ILE A 35 -9.71 -2.87 4.12
N SER A 36 -8.57 -2.19 3.94
CA SER A 36 -8.14 -1.11 4.83
C SER A 36 -7.21 -0.14 4.13
N VAL A 37 -7.22 1.10 4.62
CA VAL A 37 -6.29 2.15 4.22
C VAL A 37 -5.72 2.76 5.48
N ARG A 38 -4.39 2.82 5.57
CA ARG A 38 -3.72 3.52 6.67
C ARG A 38 -2.53 4.30 6.17
N LYS A 39 -2.13 5.30 6.95
CA LYS A 39 -0.86 6.00 6.72
C LYS A 39 0.31 5.03 6.92
N ALA A 40 1.26 5.09 6.01
CA ALA A 40 2.54 4.40 6.17
C ALA A 40 3.27 4.96 7.38
N THR A 41 3.82 4.08 8.21
CA THR A 41 4.68 4.47 9.32
C THR A 41 5.99 5.04 8.81
N ARG A 42 6.73 5.78 9.66
CA ARG A 42 8.06 6.31 9.28
C ARG A 42 9.05 5.22 8.91
N GLN A 43 8.95 4.04 9.54
CA GLN A 43 9.83 2.91 9.22
C GLN A 43 9.51 2.34 7.84
N GLU A 44 8.23 2.17 7.51
CA GLU A 44 7.78 1.74 6.19
C GLU A 44 8.16 2.75 5.11
N GLN A 45 7.96 4.05 5.36
CA GLN A 45 8.39 5.12 4.45
C GLN A 45 9.89 5.03 4.14
N ARG A 46 10.74 4.91 5.16
CA ARG A 46 12.19 4.78 4.97
C ARG A 46 12.58 3.52 4.22
N PHE A 47 11.92 2.39 4.50
CA PHE A 47 12.16 1.15 3.77
C PHE A 47 11.86 1.32 2.27
N TYR A 48 10.81 2.08 1.93
CA TYR A 48 10.48 2.37 0.54
C TYR A 48 11.36 3.44 -0.11
N GLU A 49 11.82 4.44 0.62
CA GLU A 49 12.72 5.49 0.10
C GLU A 49 14.15 4.98 -0.14
N GLN A 50 14.52 3.83 0.43
CA GLN A 50 15.86 3.25 0.36
C GLN A 50 16.04 2.20 -0.76
N GLY A 51 14.97 1.82 -1.46
CA GLY A 51 14.98 0.84 -2.56
C GLY A 51 14.51 1.46 -3.88
#